data_AF-A0AAD6J7X2-F1
#
_entry.id   AF-A0AAD6J7X2-F1
#
_cell.length_a   1.000
_cell.length_b   1.000
_cell.length_c   1.000
_cell.angle_alpha   90.00
_cell.angle_beta   90.00
_cell.angle_gamma   90.00
#
_symmetry.space_group_name_H-M   'P 1'
#
loop_
_entity.id
_entity.type
_entity.pdbx_description
1 polymer ?
#
loop_
_entity_poly.entity_id
_entity_poly.type
_entity_poly.pdbx_seq_one_letter_code
_entity_poly.pdbx_strand_id
1 'polypeptide(L)'
;MYSNMLVSCSNCRTPLQLPPGARSVRCAICQAITHIADHSRYAPPPPSIPTTPPPPSTIAPPSPYNHAPPGPPPNQHGRKKAVIVGISYKYSRHELKGCINDANCMRHLLMTKFQFPQESILMLT
;
A
#
# COMPACT_ATOMS: atom_id res chain seq x y z
N MET A 1 -16.74 22.25 12.55
CA MET A 1 -16.10 22.51 11.24
C MET A 1 -14.89 21.62 11.14
N TYR A 2 -14.90 20.60 10.28
CA TYR A 2 -13.74 19.73 10.06
C TYR A 2 -12.91 20.33 8.93
N SER A 3 -11.70 20.81 9.23
CA SER A 3 -10.80 21.38 8.22
C SER A 3 -10.06 20.26 7.50
N ASN A 4 -10.33 20.09 6.19
CA ASN A 4 -9.52 19.22 5.35
C ASN A 4 -8.15 19.87 5.10
N MET A 5 -7.07 19.13 5.32
CA MET A 5 -5.72 19.57 4.97
C MET A 5 -5.36 19.10 3.56
N LEU A 6 -4.77 20.00 2.78
CA LEU A 6 -4.21 19.70 1.46
C LEU A 6 -2.70 19.50 1.59
N VAL A 7 -2.21 18.34 1.17
CA VAL A 7 -0.78 17.99 1.17
C VAL A 7 -0.38 17.56 -0.22
N SER A 8 0.73 18.09 -0.73
CA SER A 8 1.26 17.70 -2.04
C SER A 8 1.99 16.36 -1.96
N CYS A 9 1.75 15.49 -2.93
CA CYS A 9 2.48 14.23 -3.06
C CYS A 9 4.00 14.47 -3.15
N SER A 10 4.78 13.69 -2.39
CA SER A 10 6.25 13.76 -2.37
C SER A 10 6.93 13.48 -3.72
N ASN A 11 6.23 12.80 -4.64
CA ASN A 11 6.78 12.45 -5.96
C ASN A 11 6.17 13.31 -7.09
N CYS A 12 4.87 13.14 -7.37
CA CYS A 12 4.21 13.81 -8.52
C CYS A 12 3.59 15.17 -8.19
N ARG A 13 3.77 15.68 -6.95
CA ARG A 13 3.26 16.98 -6.46
C ARG A 13 1.75 17.20 -6.54
N THR A 14 0.96 16.20 -6.94
CA THR A 14 -0.50 16.26 -6.95
C THR A 14 -1.03 16.59 -5.55
N PRO A 15 -1.98 17.53 -5.42
CA PRO A 15 -2.60 17.86 -4.14
C PRO A 15 -3.49 16.69 -3.67
N LEU A 16 -3.33 16.30 -2.41
CA LEU A 16 -4.07 15.21 -1.77
C LEU A 16 -4.85 15.78 -0.58
N GLN A 17 -6.14 15.47 -0.50
CA GLN A 17 -6.96 15.82 0.65
C GLN A 17 -6.79 14.76 1.74
N LEU A 18 -6.65 15.22 2.98
CA LEU A 18 -6.59 14.35 4.14
C LEU A 18 -7.67 14.65 5.16
N PRO A 19 -8.24 13.60 5.78
CA PRO A 19 -9.04 13.77 6.97
C PRO A 19 -8.14 14.24 8.14
N PRO A 20 -8.69 14.98 9.11
CA PRO A 20 -7.96 15.37 10.32
C PRO A 20 -7.34 14.14 11.02
N GLY A 21 -6.06 14.24 11.38
CA GLY A 21 -5.33 13.19 12.12
C GLY A 21 -4.64 12.11 11.26
N ALA A 22 -4.75 12.16 9.94
CA ALA A 22 -4.01 11.23 9.08
C ALA A 22 -2.49 11.52 9.10
N ARG A 23 -1.69 10.49 9.41
CA ARG A 23 -0.21 10.57 9.51
C ARG A 23 0.53 10.31 8.20
N SER A 24 -0.18 9.78 7.20
CA SER A 24 0.34 9.50 5.87
C SER A 24 -0.79 9.38 4.86
N VAL A 25 -0.51 9.66 3.59
CA VAL A 25 -1.43 9.45 2.46
C VAL A 25 -0.73 8.78 1.31
N ARG A 26 -1.44 7.88 0.62
CA ARG A 26 -0.96 7.25 -0.61
C ARG A 26 -1.54 8.00 -1.81
N CYS A 27 -0.69 8.43 -2.72
CA CYS A 27 -1.10 9.11 -3.93
C CYS A 27 -1.85 8.14 -4.87
N ALA A 28 -3.06 8.52 -5.30
CA ALA A 28 -3.83 7.71 -6.26
C ALA A 28 -3.16 7.63 -7.64
N ILE A 29 -2.36 8.63 -8.01
CA ILE A 29 -1.72 8.74 -9.33
C ILE A 29 -0.44 7.92 -9.38
N CYS A 30 0.56 8.25 -8.54
CA CYS A 30 1.89 7.62 -8.60
C CYS A 30 2.13 6.57 -7.50
N GLN A 31 1.15 6.30 -6.64
CA GLN A 31 1.22 5.31 -5.54
C GLN A 31 2.28 5.59 -4.46
N ALA A 32 3.01 6.70 -4.53
CA ALA A 32 3.94 7.15 -3.52
C ALA A 32 3.23 7.44 -2.19
N ILE A 33 3.90 7.13 -1.08
CA ILE A 33 3.43 7.42 0.28
C ILE A 33 4.06 8.74 0.72
N THR A 34 3.22 9.70 1.09
CA THR A 34 3.64 10.98 1.68
C THR A 34 3.35 10.94 3.17
N HIS A 35 4.40 11.01 4.00
CA HIS A 35 4.27 11.13 5.45
C HIS A 35 4.02 12.59 5.81
N ILE A 36 3.05 12.82 6.68
CA ILE A 36 2.71 14.16 7.15
C ILE A 36 3.40 14.36 8.47
N ALA A 37 4.22 15.41 8.55
CA ALA A 37 4.82 15.82 9.80
C ALA A 37 3.70 16.18 10.76
N ASP A 38 3.65 15.47 11.89
CA ASP A 38 2.78 15.81 13.00
C ASP A 38 3.30 17.13 13.58
N HIS A 39 2.64 18.24 13.23
CA HIS A 39 2.98 19.56 13.76
C HIS A 39 2.87 19.63 15.30
N SER A 40 2.32 18.61 15.96
CA SER A 40 2.21 18.53 17.42
C SER A 40 3.52 18.18 18.17
N ARG A 41 4.66 18.06 17.48
CA ARG A 41 5.97 17.78 18.12
C ARG A 41 6.95 18.94 18.11
N TYR A 42 6.57 20.12 17.64
CA TYR A 42 7.37 21.32 17.85
C TYR A 42 7.20 21.82 19.29
N ALA A 43 7.88 21.14 20.22
CA ALA A 43 8.39 21.86 21.37
C ALA A 43 9.32 22.97 20.81
N PRO A 44 9.17 24.23 21.24
CA PRO A 44 10.09 25.28 20.80
C PRO A 44 11.52 24.87 21.22
N PRO A 45 12.52 25.04 20.35
CA PRO A 45 13.90 24.87 20.75
C PRO A 45 14.20 25.82 21.93
N PRO A 46 14.97 25.38 22.95
CA PRO A 46 15.43 26.29 23.99
C PRO A 46 16.24 27.44 23.34
N PRO A 47 16.24 28.65 23.91
CA PRO A 47 16.88 29.80 23.30
C PRO A 47 18.40 29.57 23.24
N SER A 48 18.92 29.29 22.05
CA SER A 48 20.35 29.17 21.81
C SER A 48 20.95 30.53 21.46
N ILE A 49 21.85 30.94 22.34
CA ILE A 49 22.86 32.01 22.35
C ILE A 49 23.47 32.30 20.95
N PRO A 50 23.89 33.55 20.65
CA PRO A 50 24.33 33.93 19.31
C PRO A 50 25.74 33.42 18.93
N THR A 51 25.93 33.38 17.61
CA THR A 51 27.18 33.40 16.81
C THR A 51 28.00 32.12 16.63
N THR A 52 28.05 31.61 15.39
CA THR A 52 29.28 31.42 14.57
C THR A 52 28.91 30.97 13.13
N PRO A 53 29.69 31.34 12.10
CA PRO A 53 29.38 31.01 10.69
C PRO A 53 29.70 29.55 10.34
N PRO A 54 29.06 28.95 9.30
CA PRO A 54 29.24 27.54 8.95
C PRO A 54 30.60 27.29 8.27
N PRO A 55 31.27 26.15 8.54
CA PRO A 55 32.44 25.73 7.78
C PRO A 55 32.04 25.10 6.43
N PRO A 56 32.98 25.00 5.46
CA PRO A 56 32.68 24.56 4.11
C PRO A 56 32.47 23.03 4.01
N SER A 57 31.66 22.67 3.02
CA SER A 57 31.14 21.35 2.68
C SER A 57 32.19 20.23 2.65
N THR A 58 32.15 19.31 3.61
CA THR A 58 32.84 18.02 3.51
C THR A 58 31.90 16.95 2.94
N ILE A 59 32.34 16.33 1.85
CA ILE A 59 31.76 15.14 1.21
C ILE A 59 31.55 14.06 2.30
N ALA A 60 30.29 13.69 2.56
CA ALA A 60 29.97 12.62 3.49
C ALA A 60 30.44 11.26 2.93
N PRO A 61 31.07 10.39 3.73
CA PRO A 61 31.44 9.04 3.29
C PRO A 61 30.19 8.18 3.03
N PRO A 62 30.25 7.21 2.09
CA PRO A 62 29.15 6.29 1.83
C PRO A 62 28.85 5.46 3.08
N SER A 63 27.57 5.40 3.47
CA SER A 63 27.11 4.66 4.64
C SER A 63 27.41 3.16 4.51
N PRO A 64 28.00 2.49 5.54
CA PRO A 64 28.39 1.08 5.49
C PRO A 64 27.20 0.09 5.57
N TYR A 65 25.97 0.59 5.61
CA TYR A 65 24.76 -0.21 5.85
C TYR A 65 24.07 -0.75 4.58
N ASN A 66 24.74 -0.74 3.42
CA ASN A 66 24.13 -1.18 2.16
C ASN A 66 24.02 -2.72 1.98
N HIS A 67 24.27 -3.51 3.03
CA HIS A 67 24.26 -4.98 2.99
C HIS A 67 23.00 -5.60 3.62
N ALA A 68 21.82 -5.00 3.41
CA ALA A 68 20.59 -5.73 3.65
C ALA A 68 20.52 -6.92 2.67
N PRO A 69 20.24 -8.16 3.12
CA PRO A 69 20.03 -9.29 2.24
C PRO A 69 18.99 -8.95 1.16
N PRO A 70 19.15 -9.43 -0.09
CA PRO A 70 18.12 -9.27 -1.11
C PRO A 70 16.78 -9.75 -0.55
N GLY A 71 15.79 -8.86 -0.57
CA GLY A 71 14.43 -9.22 -0.16
C GLY A 71 13.91 -10.40 -1.00
N PRO A 72 12.89 -11.12 -0.51
CA PRO A 72 12.29 -12.21 -1.28
C PRO A 72 11.90 -11.73 -2.68
N PRO A 73 12.07 -12.57 -3.71
CA PRO A 73 11.77 -12.20 -5.08
C PRO A 73 10.32 -11.70 -5.19
N PRO A 74 10.06 -10.70 -6.04
CA PRO A 74 8.71 -10.19 -6.21
C PRO A 74 7.78 -11.32 -6.59
N ASN A 75 6.61 -11.39 -5.94
CA ASN A 75 5.61 -12.41 -6.22
C ASN A 75 5.25 -12.36 -7.72
N GLN A 76 5.42 -13.49 -8.42
CA GLN A 76 5.25 -13.58 -9.88
C GLN A 76 3.85 -13.12 -10.33
N HIS A 77 2.86 -13.26 -9.44
CA HIS A 77 1.46 -12.90 -9.72
C HIS A 77 1.05 -11.54 -9.12
N GLY A 78 2.03 -10.75 -8.70
CA GLY A 78 1.80 -9.46 -8.06
C GLY A 78 1.07 -9.59 -6.72
N ARG A 79 0.27 -8.57 -6.39
CA ARG A 79 -0.43 -8.46 -5.09
C ARG A 79 -1.83 -9.09 -5.07
N LYS A 80 -2.38 -9.43 -6.23
CA LYS A 80 -3.74 -9.94 -6.36
C LYS A 80 -3.69 -11.47 -6.23
N LYS A 81 -4.40 -12.01 -5.26
CA LYS A 81 -4.51 -13.46 -4.99
C LYS A 81 -5.93 -13.76 -4.55
N ALA A 82 -6.48 -14.89 -4.97
CA ALA A 82 -7.82 -15.31 -4.58
C ALA A 82 -7.88 -16.81 -4.31
N VAL A 83 -8.75 -17.19 -3.38
CA VAL A 83 -9.20 -18.58 -3.20
C VAL A 83 -10.72 -18.56 -3.38
N ILE A 84 -11.24 -19.44 -4.23
CA ILE A 84 -12.66 -19.58 -4.51
C ILE A 84 -13.08 -20.99 -4.13
N VAL A 85 -14.14 -21.11 -3.35
CA VAL A 85 -14.65 -22.40 -2.88
C VAL A 85 -16.11 -22.55 -3.31
N GLY A 86 -16.42 -23.63 -4.02
CA GLY A 86 -17.77 -23.96 -4.47
C GLY A 86 -18.16 -25.35 -4.01
N ILE A 87 -18.95 -25.46 -2.92
CA ILE A 87 -19.33 -26.76 -2.36
C ILE A 87 -20.76 -27.09 -2.76
N SER A 88 -20.93 -28.11 -3.60
CA SER A 88 -22.25 -28.62 -3.98
C SER A 88 -22.74 -29.80 -3.14
N TYR A 89 -21.91 -30.36 -2.25
CA TYR A 89 -22.25 -31.55 -1.45
C TYR A 89 -22.89 -32.68 -2.29
N LYS A 90 -22.35 -32.94 -3.48
CA LYS A 90 -22.86 -33.97 -4.40
C LYS A 90 -22.98 -35.32 -3.68
N TYR A 91 -24.04 -36.06 -3.98
CA TYR A 91 -24.33 -37.37 -3.40
C TYR A 91 -24.67 -37.34 -1.90
N SER A 92 -25.07 -36.17 -1.37
CA SER A 92 -25.53 -36.03 0.01
C SER A 92 -27.01 -35.65 0.07
N ARG A 93 -27.62 -35.85 1.25
CA ARG A 93 -28.99 -35.43 1.56
C ARG A 93 -29.26 -33.92 1.40
N HIS A 94 -28.22 -33.09 1.38
CA HIS A 94 -28.32 -31.63 1.28
C HIS A 94 -27.55 -31.11 0.05
N GLU A 95 -27.62 -31.84 -1.06
CA GLU A 95 -26.97 -31.44 -2.30
C GLU A 95 -27.46 -30.06 -2.78
N LEU A 96 -26.51 -29.18 -3.09
CA LEU A 96 -26.74 -27.83 -3.57
C LEU A 96 -26.42 -27.73 -5.06
N LYS A 97 -27.35 -27.15 -5.81
CA LYS A 97 -27.15 -26.83 -7.23
C LYS A 97 -26.61 -25.41 -7.35
N GLY A 98 -25.76 -25.19 -8.36
CA GLY A 98 -25.28 -23.86 -8.72
C GLY A 98 -23.96 -23.41 -8.06
N CYS A 99 -23.60 -23.92 -6.87
CA CYS A 99 -22.42 -23.42 -6.15
C CYS A 99 -21.10 -23.51 -6.94
N ILE A 100 -20.90 -24.59 -7.71
CA ILE A 100 -19.73 -24.74 -8.60
C ILE A 100 -19.79 -23.74 -9.76
N ASN A 101 -20.98 -23.48 -10.30
CA ASN A 101 -21.16 -22.48 -11.34
C ASN A 101 -20.86 -21.07 -10.81
N ASP A 102 -21.33 -20.75 -9.61
CA ASP A 102 -21.06 -19.46 -8.96
C ASP A 102 -19.56 -19.25 -8.76
N ALA A 103 -18.83 -20.29 -8.34
CA ALA A 103 -17.37 -20.25 -8.25
C ALA A 103 -16.71 -19.97 -9.61
N ASN A 104 -17.19 -20.59 -10.69
CA ASN A 104 -16.71 -20.32 -12.05
C ASN A 104 -17.01 -18.89 -12.51
N CYS A 105 -18.21 -18.37 -12.23
CA CYS A 105 -18.58 -16.99 -12.52
C CYS A 105 -17.68 -16.00 -11.76
N MET A 106 -17.37 -16.28 -10.48
CA MET A 106 -16.45 -15.46 -9.69
C MET A 106 -15.02 -15.49 -10.25
N ARG A 107 -14.53 -16.66 -10.67
CA ARG A 107 -13.21 -16.76 -11.33
C ARG A 107 -13.17 -15.91 -12.60
N HIS A 108 -14.21 -16.00 -13.43
CA HIS A 108 -14.31 -15.22 -14.66
C HIS A 108 -14.36 -13.72 -14.38
N LEU A 109 -15.14 -13.29 -13.39
CA LEU A 109 -15.23 -11.89 -12.96
C LEU A 109 -13.86 -11.35 -12.51
N LEU A 110 -13.13 -12.11 -11.67
CA LEU A 110 -11.83 -11.73 -11.16
C LEU A 110 -10.77 -11.60 -12.27
N MET A 111 -10.79 -12.51 -13.25
CA MET A 111 -9.86 -12.44 -14.38
C MET A 111 -10.20 -11.28 -15.33
N THR A 112 -11.46 -11.13 -15.72
CA THR A 112 -11.85 -10.19 -16.77
C THR A 112 -11.97 -8.75 -16.28
N LYS A 113 -12.62 -8.53 -15.14
CA LYS A 113 -12.92 -7.19 -14.63
C LYS A 113 -11.90 -6.67 -13.65
N PHE A 114 -11.28 -7.56 -12.88
CA PHE A 114 -10.30 -7.18 -11.86
C PHE A 114 -8.87 -7.56 -12.23
N GLN A 115 -8.63 -8.16 -13.40
CA GLN A 115 -7.31 -8.48 -13.95
C GLN A 115 -6.45 -9.25 -12.94
N PHE A 116 -7.06 -10.25 -12.30
CA PHE A 116 -6.31 -11.25 -11.54
C PHE A 116 -5.60 -12.17 -12.54
N PRO A 117 -4.28 -12.41 -12.39
CA PRO A 117 -3.59 -13.46 -13.13
C PRO A 117 -4.24 -14.81 -12.84
N GLN A 118 -4.36 -15.66 -13.84
CA GLN A 118 -5.09 -16.93 -13.71
C GLN A 118 -4.50 -17.82 -12.61
N GLU A 119 -3.19 -17.91 -12.61
CA GLU A 119 -2.36 -18.69 -11.70
C GLU A 119 -2.33 -18.12 -10.27
N SER A 120 -2.88 -16.92 -10.06
CA SER A 120 -3.08 -16.31 -8.73
C SER A 120 -4.39 -16.73 -8.04
N ILE A 121 -5.24 -17.50 -8.73
CA ILE A 121 -6.57 -17.91 -8.27
C ILE A 121 -6.57 -19.42 -8.03
N LEU A 122 -6.76 -19.83 -6.78
CA LEU A 122 -6.98 -21.24 -6.42
C LEU A 122 -8.48 -21.52 -6.37
N MET A 123 -8.92 -22.60 -7.02
CA MET A 123 -10.31 -23.05 -6.97
C MET A 123 -10.42 -24.40 -6.28
N LEU A 124 -11.38 -24.52 -5.36
CA LEU A 124 -11.73 -25.74 -4.62
C LEU A 124 -13.22 -26.04 -4.84
N THR A 125 -13.54 -27.11 -5.58
CA THR A 125 -14.93 -27.44 -5.97
C THR A 125 -15.19 -28.93 -5.89
#